data_AF-A0A2D7DX80-F1
#
_entry.id   AF-A0A2D7DX80-F1
#
_cell.length_a   1.000
_cell.length_b   1.000
_cell.length_c   1.000
_cell.angle_alpha   90.00
_cell.angle_beta   90.00
_cell.angle_gamma   90.00
#
_symmetry.space_group_name_H-M   'P 1'
#
loop_
_entity.id
_entity.type
_entity.pdbx_description
1 polymer ?
#
loop_
_entity_poly.entity_id
_entity_poly.type
_entity_poly.pdbx_seq_one_letter_code
_entity_poly.pdbx_strand_id
1 'polypeptide(L)'
;MNFKNRIFCALDFSELDQTIQFTKKIKNHVGGIKIGLEFFCKNGPAGVERLKEFELPIFLDLKLHDIPNTVAKAFQNLISLSPDYLTVHLNGGKKMIKELIKYKKKN
;
A
#
# COMPACT_ATOMS: atom_id res chain seq x y z
N MET A 1 13.09 -11.09 -2.46
CA MET A 1 12.34 -10.74 -3.68
C MET A 1 13.34 -10.27 -4.73
N ASN A 2 13.41 -10.92 -5.89
CA ASN A 2 14.23 -10.49 -7.01
C ASN A 2 13.33 -9.79 -8.03
N PHE A 3 13.16 -8.47 -7.91
CA PHE A 3 12.31 -7.73 -8.84
C PHE A 3 13.07 -7.52 -10.15
N LYS A 4 12.58 -8.10 -11.25
CA LYS A 4 13.14 -7.89 -12.59
C LYS A 4 13.21 -6.40 -12.96
N ASN A 5 12.33 -5.59 -12.40
CA ASN A 5 12.25 -4.15 -12.58
C ASN A 5 12.16 -3.47 -11.21
N ARG A 6 12.99 -2.45 -10.95
CA ARG A 6 13.12 -1.78 -9.64
C ARG A 6 12.26 -0.50 -9.52
N ILE A 7 11.37 -0.26 -10.48
CA ILE A 7 10.54 0.94 -10.53
C ILE A 7 9.16 0.64 -9.96
N PHE A 8 8.75 1.37 -8.92
CA PHE A 8 7.35 1.46 -8.50
C PHE A 8 6.77 2.76 -9.04
N CYS A 9 5.74 2.66 -9.89
CA CYS A 9 5.09 3.84 -10.44
C CYS A 9 4.00 4.35 -9.49
N ALA A 10 4.03 5.63 -9.13
CA ALA A 10 2.98 6.27 -8.37
C ALA A 10 1.75 6.49 -9.27
N LEU A 11 0.61 5.93 -8.86
CA LEU A 11 -0.67 6.15 -9.54
C LEU A 11 -1.48 7.16 -8.75
N ASP A 12 -1.21 8.44 -9.00
CA ASP A 12 -1.85 9.57 -8.32
C ASP A 12 -3.15 9.95 -9.07
N PHE A 13 -4.09 9.00 -9.12
CA PHE A 13 -5.44 9.17 -9.65
C PHE A 13 -6.45 8.85 -8.54
N SER A 14 -7.52 9.63 -8.43
CA SER A 14 -8.64 9.32 -7.53
C SER A 14 -9.63 8.32 -8.14
N GLU A 15 -9.86 8.36 -9.47
CA GLU A 15 -10.82 7.47 -10.13
C GLU A 15 -10.29 6.04 -10.29
N LEU A 16 -11.09 5.06 -9.89
CA LEU A 16 -10.76 3.64 -10.02
C LEU A 16 -10.52 3.24 -11.48
N ASP A 17 -11.45 3.61 -12.37
CA ASP A 17 -11.37 3.22 -13.78
C ASP A 17 -10.14 3.81 -14.46
N GLN A 18 -9.82 5.07 -14.19
CA GLN A 18 -8.61 5.70 -14.72
C GLN A 18 -7.35 4.98 -14.23
N THR A 19 -7.29 4.66 -12.94
CA THR A 19 -6.17 3.93 -12.32
C THR A 19 -6.00 2.56 -12.96
N ILE A 20 -7.10 1.82 -13.15
CA ILE A 20 -7.12 0.51 -13.81
C ILE A 20 -6.62 0.61 -15.25
N GLN A 21 -7.13 1.58 -16.02
CA GLN A 21 -6.74 1.74 -17.42
C GLN A 21 -5.25 2.11 -17.54
N PHE A 22 -4.73 2.92 -16.64
CA PHE A 22 -3.31 3.25 -16.62
C PHE A 22 -2.44 2.05 -16.21
N THR A 23 -2.85 1.31 -15.17
CA THR A 23 -2.17 0.10 -14.69
C THR A 23 -1.99 -0.91 -15.82
N LYS A 24 -3.05 -1.16 -16.62
CA LYS A 24 -2.99 -2.03 -17.80
C LYS A 24 -1.89 -1.64 -18.78
N LYS A 25 -1.69 -0.35 -19.01
CA LYS A 25 -0.69 0.17 -19.96
C LYS A 25 0.74 -0.02 -19.45
N ILE A 26 0.95 0.11 -18.14
CA ILE A 26 2.31 0.12 -17.56
C ILE A 26 2.75 -1.22 -16.97
N LYS A 27 1.86 -2.21 -16.78
CA LYS A 27 2.16 -3.41 -15.98
C LYS A 27 3.39 -4.19 -16.42
N ASN A 28 3.72 -4.19 -17.72
CA ASN A 28 4.89 -4.90 -18.24
C ASN A 28 6.20 -4.07 -18.16
N HIS A 29 6.12 -2.83 -17.67
CA HIS A 29 7.21 -1.85 -17.65
C HIS A 29 7.61 -1.41 -16.24
N VAL A 30 6.98 -1.94 -15.19
CA VAL A 30 7.24 -1.57 -13.79
C VAL A 30 7.41 -2.82 -12.92
N GLY A 31 8.07 -2.65 -11.79
CA GLY A 31 8.20 -3.66 -10.74
C GLY A 31 7.02 -3.69 -9.77
N GLY A 32 6.18 -2.66 -9.78
CA GLY A 32 5.01 -2.52 -8.92
C GLY A 32 4.35 -1.15 -9.06
N ILE A 33 3.29 -0.95 -8.29
CA ILE A 33 2.51 0.30 -8.26
C ILE A 33 2.44 0.86 -6.83
N LYS A 34 2.45 2.18 -6.70
CA LYS A 34 2.26 2.88 -5.43
C LYS A 34 0.91 3.59 -5.45
N ILE A 35 0.08 3.30 -4.45
CA ILE A 35 -1.25 3.87 -4.28
C ILE A 35 -1.25 4.74 -3.03
N GLY A 36 -1.60 6.02 -3.21
CA GLY A 36 -1.60 7.02 -2.15
C GLY A 36 -2.93 7.17 -1.42
N LEU A 37 -2.94 8.09 -0.46
CA LEU A 37 -4.10 8.42 0.37
C LEU A 37 -5.31 8.87 -0.45
N GLU A 38 -5.12 9.65 -1.52
CA GLU A 38 -6.23 10.13 -2.38
C GLU A 38 -7.08 8.98 -2.93
N PHE A 39 -6.44 8.03 -3.62
CA PHE A 39 -7.12 6.85 -4.16
C PHE A 39 -7.76 6.02 -3.05
N PHE A 40 -7.05 5.80 -1.95
CA PHE A 40 -7.53 4.94 -0.86
C PHE A 40 -8.72 5.56 -0.13
N CYS A 41 -8.75 6.88 0.09
CA CYS A 41 -9.89 7.56 0.68
C CYS A 41 -11.15 7.45 -0.18
N LYS A 42 -11.01 7.49 -1.50
CA LYS A 42 -12.16 7.39 -2.41
C LYS A 42 -12.64 5.95 -2.62
N ASN A 43 -11.72 5.01 -2.84
CA ASN A 43 -12.06 3.67 -3.31
C ASN A 43 -11.93 2.59 -2.22
N GLY A 44 -11.25 2.92 -1.11
CA GLY A 44 -11.05 2.05 0.03
C GLY A 44 -10.35 0.72 -0.30
N PRO A 45 -10.49 -0.28 0.59
CA PRO A 45 -9.99 -1.64 0.38
C PRO A 45 -10.46 -2.28 -0.93
N ALA A 46 -11.71 -2.04 -1.32
CA ALA A 46 -12.28 -2.60 -2.55
C ALA A 46 -11.49 -2.15 -3.79
N GLY A 47 -11.11 -0.87 -3.87
CA GLY A 47 -10.26 -0.38 -4.96
C GLY A 47 -8.89 -1.05 -5.01
N VAL A 48 -8.28 -1.31 -3.84
CA VAL A 48 -6.99 -2.03 -3.76
C VAL A 48 -7.15 -3.48 -4.24
N GLU A 49 -8.22 -4.17 -3.87
CA GLU A 49 -8.49 -5.54 -4.34
C GLU A 49 -8.61 -5.61 -5.87
N ARG A 50 -9.26 -4.64 -6.50
CA ARG A 50 -9.34 -4.57 -7.98
C ARG A 50 -7.97 -4.42 -8.63
N LEU A 51 -7.03 -3.73 -7.99
CA LEU A 51 -5.68 -3.55 -8.53
C LEU A 51 -4.80 -4.80 -8.37
N LYS A 52 -5.11 -5.70 -7.44
CA LYS A 52 -4.39 -6.97 -7.30
C LYS A 52 -4.60 -7.93 -8.47
N GLU A 53 -5.71 -7.79 -9.20
CA GLU A 53 -6.00 -8.57 -10.41
C GLU A 53 -4.88 -8.42 -11.48
N PHE A 54 -4.03 -7.40 -11.38
CA PHE A 54 -2.89 -7.18 -12.28
C PHE A 54 -1.61 -7.92 -11.88
N GLU A 55 -1.61 -8.62 -10.74
CA GLU A 55 -0.46 -9.39 -10.22
C GLU A 55 0.82 -8.56 -10.07
N LEU A 56 0.66 -7.25 -9.88
CA LEU A 56 1.75 -6.33 -9.58
C LEU A 56 1.90 -6.16 -8.07
N PRO A 57 3.14 -6.07 -7.56
CA PRO A 57 3.39 -5.64 -6.19
C PRO A 57 2.74 -4.29 -5.88
N ILE A 58 2.04 -4.20 -4.75
CA ILE A 58 1.34 -3.00 -4.31
C ILE A 58 2.08 -2.36 -3.13
N PHE A 59 2.50 -1.11 -3.33
CA PHE A 59 2.97 -0.23 -2.27
C PHE A 59 1.85 0.69 -1.82
N LEU A 60 1.25 0.38 -0.67
CA LEU A 60 0.19 1.15 -0.06
C LEU A 60 0.77 2.31 0.78
N ASP A 61 0.77 3.50 0.20
CA ASP A 61 1.47 4.67 0.73
C ASP A 61 0.53 5.62 1.51
N LEU A 62 0.04 5.15 2.66
CA LEU A 62 -0.93 5.86 3.50
C LEU A 62 -0.29 6.68 4.63
N LYS A 63 1.00 6.48 4.87
CA LYS A 63 1.81 7.20 5.86
C LYS A 63 1.13 7.26 7.23
N LEU A 64 0.72 6.10 7.76
CA LEU A 64 -0.05 6.03 9.00
C LEU A 64 0.66 6.79 10.13
N HIS A 65 -0.07 7.69 10.79
CA HIS A 65 0.44 8.54 11.85
C HIS A 65 -0.68 8.97 12.79
N ASP A 66 -0.67 8.41 13.99
CA ASP A 66 -1.64 8.65 15.07
C ASP A 66 -1.05 8.06 16.36
N ILE A 67 -1.82 8.01 17.44
CA ILE A 67 -1.46 7.30 18.66
C ILE A 67 -1.20 5.81 18.38
N PRO A 68 -0.29 5.15 19.15
CA PRO A 68 0.17 3.79 18.85
C PRO A 68 -0.94 2.75 18.62
N ASN A 69 -2.00 2.78 19.45
CA ASN A 69 -3.11 1.83 19.36
C ASN A 69 -3.93 2.00 18.08
N THR A 70 -4.18 3.25 17.66
CA THR A 70 -4.94 3.55 16.44
C THR A 70 -4.16 3.09 15.21
N VAL A 71 -2.87 3.40 15.14
CA VAL A 71 -2.02 2.96 14.02
C VAL A 71 -1.87 1.44 13.98
N ALA A 72 -1.73 0.77 15.12
CA ALA A 72 -1.68 -0.70 15.17
C ALA A 72 -2.95 -1.35 14.61
N LYS A 73 -4.13 -0.86 15.01
CA LYS A 73 -5.42 -1.34 14.49
C LYS A 73 -5.59 -1.07 13.00
N ALA A 74 -5.24 0.14 12.55
CA ALA A 74 -5.29 0.50 11.14
C ALA A 74 -4.35 -0.39 10.31
N PHE A 75 -3.11 -0.58 10.78
CA PHE A 75 -2.14 -1.48 10.16
C PHE A 75 -2.66 -2.91 10.07
N GLN A 76 -3.23 -3.45 11.15
CA GLN A 76 -3.82 -4.80 11.17
C GLN A 76 -4.94 -4.98 10.14
N ASN A 77 -5.78 -3.97 9.96
CA ASN A 77 -6.82 -4.01 8.92
C ASN A 77 -6.21 -3.97 7.52
N LEU A 78 -5.18 -3.13 7.30
CA LEU A 78 -4.56 -2.96 5.99
C LEU A 78 -3.69 -4.14 5.56
N ILE A 79 -3.02 -4.84 6.49
CA ILE A 79 -2.23 -6.04 6.14
C ILE A 79 -3.10 -7.21 5.66
N SER A 80 -4.41 -7.22 5.98
CA SER A 80 -5.35 -8.21 5.41
C SER A 80 -5.45 -8.09 3.89
N LEU A 81 -5.25 -6.88 3.36
CA LEU A 81 -5.13 -6.60 1.93
C LEU A 81 -3.79 -7.08 1.36
N SER A 82 -2.92 -7.70 2.15
CA SER A 82 -1.64 -8.25 1.71
C SER A 82 -0.82 -7.31 0.80
N PRO A 83 -0.66 -6.01 1.12
CA PRO A 83 0.23 -5.15 0.35
C PRO A 83 1.69 -5.61 0.52
N ASP A 84 2.51 -5.42 -0.52
CA ASP A 84 3.95 -5.70 -0.47
C ASP A 84 4.69 -4.70 0.40
N TYR A 85 4.23 -3.45 0.41
CA TYR A 85 4.76 -2.36 1.23
C TYR A 85 3.62 -1.52 1.81
N LEU A 86 3.79 -1.04 3.04
CA LEU A 86 2.87 -0.13 3.72
C LEU A 86 3.68 0.94 4.46
N THR A 87 3.35 2.23 4.28
CA THR A 87 4.08 3.33 4.95
C THR A 87 3.49 3.73 6.30
N VAL A 88 4.39 4.11 7.22
CA VAL A 88 4.09 4.73 8.52
C VAL A 88 5.09 5.85 8.79
N HIS A 89 4.70 6.88 9.54
CA HIS A 89 5.62 7.96 9.93
C HIS A 89 6.45 7.59 11.17
N LEU A 90 7.77 7.78 11.11
CA LEU A 90 8.64 7.57 12.28
C LEU A 90 8.36 8.57 13.41
N ASN A 91 7.80 9.74 13.10
CA ASN A 91 7.37 10.76 14.06
C ASN A 91 6.30 10.25 15.05
N GLY A 92 5.60 9.15 14.76
CA GLY A 92 4.72 8.49 15.72
C GLY A 92 5.46 7.83 16.91
N GLY A 93 6.79 7.82 16.86
CA GLY A 93 7.65 7.46 17.99
C GLY A 93 7.87 5.96 18.16
N LYS A 94 8.86 5.63 18.99
CA LYS A 94 9.34 4.25 19.22
C LYS A 94 8.23 3.30 19.67
N LYS A 95 7.27 3.77 20.47
CA LYS A 95 6.14 2.97 20.94
C LYS A 95 5.26 2.51 19.78
N MET A 96 4.87 3.41 18.88
CA MET A 96 4.07 3.08 17.70
C MET A 96 4.81 2.07 16.81
N ILE A 97 6.07 2.32 16.47
CA ILE A 97 6.84 1.42 15.60
C ILE A 97 7.00 0.02 16.22
N LYS A 98 7.22 -0.08 17.53
CA LYS A 98 7.29 -1.38 18.23
C LYS A 98 6.00 -2.18 18.15
N GLU A 99 4.84 -1.52 18.22
CA GLU A 99 3.56 -2.21 18.05
C GLU A 99 3.44 -2.84 16.65
N LEU A 100 3.91 -2.14 15.62
CA LEU A 100 3.83 -2.60 14.23
C LEU A 100 4.74 -3.79 13.92
N ILE A 101 5.92 -3.85 14.53
CA ILE A 101 6.87 -4.97 14.34
C ILE A 101 6.26 -6.32 14.76
N LYS A 102 5.30 -6.32 15.70
CA LYS A 102 4.58 -7.54 16.13
C LYS A 102 3.81 -8.20 14.99
N TYR A 103 3.41 -7.43 13.97
CA TYR A 103 2.66 -7.88 12.80
C TYR A 103 3.56 -8.26 11.61
N LYS A 104 4.89 -8.19 11.75
CA LYS A 104 5.82 -8.66 10.73
C LYS A 104 5.55 -10.15 10.49
N LYS A 105 5.17 -10.53 9.26
CA LYS A 105 5.09 -11.95 8.88
C LYS A 105 6.41 -12.63 9.23
N LYS A 106 6.36 -13.68 10.04
CA LYS A 106 7.47 -14.62 10.19
C LYS A 106 7.59 -15.34 8.85
N ASN A 107 8.62 -14.99 8.09
CA ASN A 107 9.08 -15.82 6.98
C ASN A 107 9.89 -16.98 7.53
#